data_AF-A0A955BPX0-F1
#
_entry.id   AF-A0A955BPX0-F1
#
_cell.length_a   1.000
_cell.length_b   1.000
_cell.length_c   1.000
_cell.angle_alpha   90.00
_cell.angle_beta   90.00
_cell.angle_gamma   90.00
#
_symmetry.space_group_name_H-M   'P 1'
#
loop_
_entity.id
_entity.type
_entity.pdbx_description
1 polymer ?
#
loop_
_entity_poly.entity_id
_entity_poly.type
_entity_poly.pdbx_seq_one_letter_code
_entity_poly.pdbx_strand_id
1 'polypeptide(L)'
;MTDSQTTVEQLRELIRQFVEERDWQQFHSPKNLSMALAIEAAELMEHFQWIDVAASRNLAKDADKLAAVGEELADVLSYTLALANSLGIDLSDAVNAKMVKNASKYPADEYRGRSGDDDLGKAESGKSKGECS
;
A
#
# COMPACT_ATOMS: atom_id res chain seq x y z
N MET A 1 -13.91 -16.73 -0.49
CA MET A 1 -13.14 -16.44 0.75
C MET A 1 -13.66 -15.13 1.31
N THR A 2 -13.59 -14.91 2.63
CA THR A 2 -14.02 -13.64 3.26
C THR A 2 -12.94 -13.15 4.22
N ASP A 3 -12.76 -11.84 4.32
CA ASP A 3 -11.70 -11.24 5.15
C ASP A 3 -11.85 -11.58 6.64
N SER A 4 -13.08 -11.82 7.11
CA SER A 4 -13.36 -12.16 8.50
C SER A 4 -12.90 -13.57 8.91
N GLN A 5 -12.59 -14.43 7.94
CA GLN A 5 -12.23 -15.84 8.19
C GLN A 5 -10.93 -16.26 7.51
N THR A 6 -10.35 -15.41 6.66
CA THR A 6 -9.16 -15.72 5.89
C THR A 6 -7.93 -15.13 6.58
N THR A 7 -6.95 -15.97 6.89
CA THR A 7 -5.68 -15.52 7.48
C THR A 7 -4.72 -15.00 6.40
N VAL A 8 -3.77 -14.16 6.80
CA VAL A 8 -2.68 -13.72 5.90
C VAL A 8 -1.90 -14.91 5.35
N GLU A 9 -1.67 -15.95 6.16
CA GLU A 9 -1.02 -17.19 5.75
C GLU A 9 -1.76 -17.88 4.60
N GLN A 10 -3.10 -17.97 4.67
CA GLN A 10 -3.89 -18.58 3.59
C GLN A 10 -3.76 -17.81 2.28
N LEU A 11 -3.71 -16.47 2.32
CA LEU A 11 -3.49 -15.66 1.13
C LEU A 11 -2.07 -15.82 0.59
N ARG A 12 -1.06 -15.83 1.46
CA ARG A 12 0.34 -16.07 1.08
C ARG A 12 0.51 -17.42 0.39
N GLU A 13 -0.15 -18.45 0.91
CA GLU A 13 -0.11 -19.79 0.36
C GLU A 13 -0.79 -19.88 -1.01
N LEU A 14 -1.94 -19.22 -1.18
CA LEU A 14 -2.62 -19.13 -2.48
C LEU A 14 -1.70 -18.51 -3.55
N ILE A 15 -1.02 -17.41 -3.22
CA ILE A 15 -0.05 -16.77 -4.13
C ILE A 15 1.15 -17.67 -4.38
N ARG A 16 1.69 -18.34 -3.35
CA ARG A 16 2.82 -19.26 -3.49
C ARG A 16 2.50 -20.41 -4.44
N GLN A 17 1.34 -21.05 -4.27
CA GLN A 17 0.87 -22.13 -5.12
C GLN A 17 0.71 -21.66 -6.57
N PHE A 18 0.07 -20.51 -6.79
CA PHE A 18 -0.10 -19.96 -8.14
C PHE A 18 1.22 -19.76 -8.88
N VAL A 19 2.25 -19.26 -8.19
CA VAL A 19 3.61 -19.04 -8.73
C VAL A 19 4.34 -20.36 -8.98
N GLU A 20 4.22 -21.32 -8.05
CA GLU A 20 4.84 -22.65 -8.16
C GLU A 20 4.30 -23.46 -9.32
N GLU A 21 2.97 -23.49 -9.49
CA GLU A 21 2.30 -24.20 -10.59
C GLU A 21 2.76 -23.76 -11.98
N ARG A 22 3.26 -22.53 -12.09
CA ARG A 22 3.70 -21.91 -13.34
C ARG A 22 5.21 -21.87 -13.50
N ASP A 23 5.96 -22.38 -12.52
CA ASP A 23 7.43 -22.27 -12.47
C ASP A 23 7.92 -20.81 -12.59
N TRP A 24 7.15 -19.86 -12.05
CA TRP A 24 7.46 -18.43 -12.14
C TRP A 24 8.45 -17.95 -11.07
N GLN A 25 8.84 -18.83 -10.16
CA GLN A 25 9.85 -18.53 -9.13
C GLN A 25 11.16 -18.00 -9.73
N GLN A 26 11.53 -18.45 -10.94
CA GLN A 26 12.70 -17.97 -11.67
C GLN A 26 12.64 -16.48 -12.06
N PHE A 27 11.44 -15.91 -12.23
CA PHE A 27 11.23 -14.51 -12.56
C PHE A 27 10.94 -13.65 -11.32
N HIS A 28 10.56 -14.29 -10.21
CA HIS A 28 10.13 -13.66 -8.95
C HIS A 28 11.31 -13.38 -7.99
N SER A 29 12.38 -12.78 -8.52
CA SER A 29 13.42 -12.21 -7.65
C SER A 29 12.83 -11.07 -6.80
N PRO A 30 13.31 -10.83 -5.56
CA PRO A 30 12.81 -9.73 -4.72
C PRO A 30 12.86 -8.36 -5.42
N LYS A 31 13.89 -8.14 -6.27
CA LYS A 31 13.99 -6.94 -7.11
C LYS A 31 12.78 -6.82 -8.05
N ASN A 32 12.50 -7.86 -8.83
CA ASN A 32 11.42 -7.83 -9.81
C ASN A 32 10.05 -7.69 -9.13
N LEU A 33 9.84 -8.40 -8.02
CA LEU A 33 8.62 -8.29 -7.21
C LEU A 33 8.41 -6.88 -6.65
N SER A 34 9.48 -6.22 -6.17
CA SER A 34 9.39 -4.83 -5.70
C SER A 34 9.04 -3.85 -6.81
N MET A 35 9.52 -4.10 -8.04
CA MET A 35 9.19 -3.28 -9.20
C MET A 35 7.75 -3.49 -9.64
N ALA A 36 7.29 -4.74 -9.70
CA ALA A 36 5.90 -5.07 -10.00
C ALA A 36 4.93 -4.43 -9.00
N LEU A 37 5.23 -4.55 -7.69
CA LEU A 37 4.46 -3.88 -6.64
C LEU A 37 4.32 -2.36 -6.87
N ALA A 38 5.39 -1.70 -7.31
CA ALA A 38 5.36 -0.27 -7.59
C ALA A 38 4.52 0.07 -8.84
N ILE A 39 4.48 -0.82 -9.84
CA ILE A 39 3.65 -0.68 -11.03
C ILE A 39 2.17 -0.78 -10.64
N GLU A 40 1.77 -1.82 -9.91
CA GLU A 40 0.36 -1.98 -9.50
C GLU A 40 -0.12 -0.84 -8.58
N ALA A 41 0.78 -0.30 -7.76
CA ALA A 41 0.46 0.87 -6.96
C ALA A 41 0.22 2.13 -7.82
N ALA A 42 0.90 2.24 -8.97
CA ALA A 42 0.66 3.29 -9.94
C ALA A 42 -0.66 3.05 -10.70
N GLU A 43 -0.96 1.81 -11.10
CA GLU A 43 -2.24 1.43 -11.74
C GLU A 43 -3.43 1.74 -10.82
N LEU A 44 -3.34 1.38 -9.53
CA LEU A 44 -4.30 1.79 -8.50
C LEU A 44 -4.49 3.31 -8.44
N MET A 45 -3.40 4.08 -8.50
CA MET A 45 -3.44 5.54 -8.46
C MET A 45 -4.16 6.14 -9.68
N GLU A 46 -4.11 5.49 -10.85
CA GLU A 46 -4.74 5.99 -12.09
C GLU A 46 -6.26 6.18 -11.95
N HIS A 47 -6.92 5.38 -11.09
CA HIS A 47 -8.35 5.54 -10.78
C HIS A 47 -8.68 6.84 -10.05
N PHE A 48 -7.69 7.47 -9.42
CA PHE A 48 -7.86 8.67 -8.59
C PHE A 48 -7.22 9.93 -9.20
N GLN A 49 -6.33 9.80 -10.19
CA GLN A 49 -5.46 10.89 -10.65
C GLN A 49 -6.21 12.12 -11.20
N TRP A 50 -7.40 11.94 -11.79
CA TRP A 50 -8.17 13.01 -12.46
C TRP A 50 -9.43 13.44 -11.70
N ILE A 51 -9.65 12.95 -10.48
CA ILE A 51 -10.84 13.28 -9.68
C ILE A 51 -10.46 14.13 -8.48
N ASP A 52 -11.36 15.02 -8.07
CA ASP A 52 -11.17 15.81 -6.85
C ASP A 52 -11.45 14.99 -5.58
N VAL A 53 -11.15 15.58 -4.42
CA VAL A 53 -11.32 14.94 -3.10
C VAL A 53 -12.78 14.59 -2.80
N ALA A 54 -13.74 15.36 -3.30
CA ALA A 54 -15.16 15.08 -3.06
C ALA A 54 -15.63 13.91 -3.91
N ALA A 55 -15.18 13.83 -5.17
CA ALA A 55 -15.45 12.74 -6.09
C ALA A 55 -14.79 11.44 -5.62
N SER A 56 -13.54 11.47 -5.14
CA SER A 56 -12.85 10.25 -4.64
C SER A 56 -13.58 9.59 -3.46
N ARG A 57 -14.17 10.40 -2.56
CA ARG A 57 -15.00 9.90 -1.45
C ARG A 57 -16.33 9.28 -1.90
N ASN A 58 -16.79 9.59 -3.12
CA ASN A 58 -18.04 9.09 -3.67
C ASN A 58 -17.85 7.93 -4.66
N LEU A 59 -16.60 7.48 -4.89
CA LEU A 59 -16.28 6.46 -5.89
C LEU A 59 -16.98 5.12 -5.64
N ALA A 60 -17.28 4.79 -4.38
CA ALA A 60 -18.05 3.58 -4.02
C ALA A 60 -19.49 3.54 -4.56
N LYS A 61 -20.02 4.66 -5.11
CA LYS A 61 -21.33 4.71 -5.77
C LYS A 61 -21.28 4.26 -7.23
N ASP A 62 -20.08 4.15 -7.80
CA ASP A 62 -19.82 3.68 -9.15
C ASP A 62 -19.30 2.23 -9.05
N ALA A 63 -20.17 1.27 -9.37
CA ALA A 63 -19.87 -0.15 -9.17
C ALA A 63 -18.70 -0.63 -10.05
N ASP A 64 -18.59 -0.11 -11.27
CA ASP A 64 -17.54 -0.50 -12.22
C ASP A 64 -16.19 0.05 -11.76
N LYS A 65 -16.15 1.31 -11.31
CA LYS A 65 -14.92 1.88 -10.73
C LYS A 65 -14.51 1.20 -9.43
N LEU A 66 -15.48 0.86 -8.58
CA LEU A 66 -15.19 0.17 -7.33
C LEU A 66 -14.63 -1.23 -7.59
N ALA A 67 -15.14 -1.93 -8.61
CA ALA A 67 -14.61 -3.23 -9.02
C ALA A 67 -13.16 -3.09 -9.52
N ALA A 68 -12.88 -2.14 -10.43
CA ALA A 68 -11.54 -1.92 -10.95
C ALA A 68 -10.53 -1.55 -9.85
N VAL A 69 -10.89 -0.64 -8.94
CA VAL A 69 -10.06 -0.33 -7.75
C VAL A 69 -9.82 -1.57 -6.89
N GLY A 70 -10.81 -2.47 -6.80
CA GLY A 70 -10.68 -3.74 -6.10
C GLY A 70 -9.68 -4.69 -6.74
N GLU A 71 -9.62 -4.74 -8.07
CA GLU A 71 -8.62 -5.52 -8.83
C GLU A 71 -7.21 -4.99 -8.55
N GLU A 72 -6.98 -3.69 -8.70
CA GLU A 72 -5.66 -3.09 -8.45
C GLU A 72 -5.20 -3.21 -6.99
N LEU A 73 -6.13 -3.10 -6.03
CA LEU A 73 -5.83 -3.37 -4.62
C LEU A 73 -5.41 -4.83 -4.40
N ALA A 74 -6.06 -5.76 -5.09
CA ALA A 74 -5.71 -7.17 -5.01
C ALA A 74 -4.33 -7.44 -5.64
N ASP A 75 -3.96 -6.75 -6.72
CA ASP A 75 -2.66 -6.90 -7.35
C ASP A 75 -1.53 -6.31 -6.49
N VAL A 76 -1.71 -5.12 -5.93
CA VAL A 76 -0.79 -4.55 -4.92
C VAL A 76 -0.58 -5.51 -3.75
N LEU A 77 -1.66 -6.08 -3.21
CA LEU A 77 -1.56 -7.04 -2.12
C LEU A 77 -0.85 -8.32 -2.58
N SER A 78 -1.16 -8.84 -3.76
CA SER A 78 -0.58 -10.07 -4.31
C SER A 78 0.93 -9.98 -4.44
N TYR A 79 1.46 -8.89 -5.00
CA TYR A 79 2.92 -8.69 -5.07
C TYR A 79 3.56 -8.41 -3.71
N THR A 80 2.85 -7.77 -2.79
CA THR A 80 3.31 -7.62 -1.40
C THR A 80 3.49 -8.99 -0.73
N LEU A 81 2.51 -9.88 -0.87
CA LEU A 81 2.55 -11.24 -0.31
C LEU A 81 3.59 -12.11 -1.03
N ALA A 82 3.71 -12.00 -2.35
CA ALA A 82 4.75 -12.68 -3.12
C ALA A 82 6.16 -12.25 -2.68
N LEU A 83 6.37 -10.95 -2.43
CA LEU A 83 7.64 -10.43 -1.93
C LEU A 83 7.93 -10.93 -0.51
N ALA A 84 6.92 -10.95 0.37
CA ALA A 84 7.04 -11.54 1.70
C ALA A 84 7.41 -13.03 1.65
N ASN A 85 6.81 -13.80 0.73
CA ASN A 85 7.17 -15.20 0.48
C ASN A 85 8.62 -15.34 0.01
N SER A 86 9.03 -14.54 -0.97
CA SER A 86 10.39 -14.57 -1.54
C SER A 86 11.48 -14.22 -0.51
N LEU A 87 11.18 -13.33 0.44
CA LEU A 87 12.10 -12.88 1.49
C LEU A 87 11.96 -13.64 2.82
N GLY A 88 10.99 -14.55 2.96
CA GLY A 88 10.71 -15.25 4.21
C GLY A 88 10.23 -14.33 5.34
N ILE A 89 9.50 -13.26 5.01
CA ILE A 89 8.99 -12.29 5.98
C ILE A 89 7.64 -12.78 6.52
N ASP A 90 7.50 -12.84 7.85
CA ASP A 90 6.19 -12.89 8.49
C ASP A 90 5.54 -11.50 8.44
N LEU A 91 4.61 -11.33 7.51
CA LEU A 91 3.97 -10.04 7.27
C LEU A 91 3.06 -9.62 8.44
N SER A 92 2.43 -10.57 9.14
CA SER A 92 1.55 -10.27 10.27
C SER A 92 2.37 -9.70 11.43
N ASP A 93 3.50 -10.33 11.74
CA ASP A 93 4.44 -9.85 12.77
C ASP A 93 5.05 -8.50 12.39
N ALA A 94 5.44 -8.32 11.12
CA ALA A 94 5.99 -7.06 10.62
C ALA A 94 5.00 -5.90 10.76
N VAL A 95 3.72 -6.13 10.41
CA VAL A 95 2.65 -5.13 10.57
C VAL A 95 2.42 -4.83 12.04
N ASN A 96 2.32 -5.85 12.91
CA ASN A 96 2.14 -5.65 14.35
C ASN A 96 3.27 -4.81 14.95
N ALA A 97 4.53 -5.15 14.65
CA ALA A 97 5.69 -4.40 15.11
C ALA A 97 5.69 -2.95 14.59
N LYS A 98 5.26 -2.72 13.34
CA LYS A 98 5.12 -1.37 12.78
C LYS A 98 4.02 -0.58 13.48
N MET A 99 2.89 -1.19 13.82
CA MET A 99 1.80 -0.53 14.52
C MET A 99 2.17 -0.12 15.94
N VAL A 100 2.90 -0.95 16.68
CA VAL A 100 3.44 -0.59 18.01
C VAL A 100 4.35 0.64 17.92
N LYS A 101 5.25 0.68 16.92
CA LYS A 101 6.11 1.84 16.66
C LYS A 101 5.31 3.08 16.28
N ASN A 102 4.29 2.93 15.43
CA ASN A 102 3.43 4.04 15.01
C ASN A 102 2.62 4.62 16.17
N ALA A 103 2.05 3.78 17.03
CA ALA A 103 1.30 4.23 18.20
C ALA A 103 2.19 5.01 19.19
N SER A 104 3.48 4.65 19.27
CA SER A 104 4.47 5.38 20.07
C SER A 104 4.87 6.71 19.42
N LYS A 105 4.98 6.75 18.08
CA LYS A 105 5.31 7.98 17.31
C LYS A 105 4.14 8.97 17.24
N TYR A 106 2.90 8.46 17.23
CA TYR A 106 1.67 9.24 17.09
C TYR A 106 0.64 8.87 18.19
N PRO A 107 0.83 9.33 19.43
CA PRO A 107 -0.11 9.07 20.52
C PRO A 107 -1.53 9.57 20.20
N ALA A 108 -2.54 8.77 20.53
CA ALA A 108 -3.92 9.05 20.15
C ALA A 108 -4.51 10.30 20.83
N ASP A 109 -4.05 10.64 22.04
CA ASP A 109 -4.44 11.84 22.78
C ASP A 109 -3.87 13.12 22.16
N GLU A 110 -2.72 13.05 21.49
CA GLU A 110 -2.07 14.18 20.83
C GLU A 110 -2.50 14.36 19.37
N TYR A 111 -2.74 13.26 18.65
CA TYR A 111 -3.00 13.25 17.21
C TYR A 111 -4.46 12.98 16.82
N ARG A 112 -5.41 12.93 17.77
CA ARG A 112 -6.83 12.78 17.44
C ARG A 112 -7.33 13.96 16.58
N GLY A 113 -7.71 13.65 15.33
CA GLY A 113 -8.18 14.66 14.37
C GLY A 113 -7.10 15.55 13.78
N ARG A 114 -5.82 15.21 13.99
CA ARG A 114 -4.66 15.90 13.41
C ARG A 114 -3.80 14.90 12.65
N SER A 115 -3.44 15.21 11.42
CA SER A 115 -2.34 14.50 10.76
C SER A 115 -1.04 14.99 11.38
N GLY A 116 -0.12 14.09 11.73
CA GLY A 116 1.21 14.53 12.14
C GLY A 116 1.91 15.19 10.95
N ASP A 117 2.29 16.46 11.09
CA ASP A 117 2.90 17.27 10.03
C ASP A 117 4.23 16.70 9.50
N ASP A 118 4.79 15.66 10.12
CA ASP A 118 6.16 15.23 9.88
C ASP A 118 6.38 14.24 8.71
N ASP A 119 5.33 13.61 8.16
CA ASP A 119 5.49 12.54 7.15
C ASP A 119 5.09 12.94 5.71
N LEU A 120 4.53 14.14 5.48
CA LEU A 120 4.22 14.68 4.15
C LEU A 120 5.13 15.86 3.77
N GLY A 121 6.43 15.61 3.67
CA GLY A 121 7.35 16.49 2.94
C GLY A 121 8.00 17.61 3.76
N LYS A 122 9.27 17.41 4.11
CA LYS A 122 10.27 18.48 4.06
C LYS A 122 10.43 18.94 2.61
N ALA A 123 9.45 19.66 2.09
CA ALA A 123 9.49 20.32 0.80
C ALA A 123 8.70 21.63 0.90
N GLU A 124 9.19 22.55 1.74
CA GLU A 124 9.16 24.02 1.53
C GLU A 124 9.53 24.74 2.84
N SER A 125 10.80 25.10 2.98
CA SER A 125 11.21 26.28 3.77
C SER A 125 12.62 26.69 3.36
N GLY A 126 12.71 27.22 2.14
CA GLY A 126 13.96 27.61 1.50
C GLY A 126 13.87 28.94 0.79
N LYS A 127 13.58 30.00 1.55
CA LYS A 127 13.84 31.44 1.33
C LYS A 127 12.60 32.33 1.15
N SER A 128 12.27 33.01 2.26
CA SER A 128 11.70 34.36 2.21
C SER A 128 12.83 35.38 2.26
N LYS A 129 12.72 36.40 1.40
CA LYS A 129 13.18 37.79 1.54
C LYS A 129 14.67 38.14 1.47
N GLY A 130 14.91 39.20 0.70
CA GLY A 130 16.13 39.99 0.57
C GLY A 130 16.23 40.44 -0.88
N GLU A 131 16.11 41.70 -1.29
CA GLU A 131 15.87 43.00 -0.67
C GLU A 131 15.70 43.95 -1.86
N CYS A 132 15.02 45.07 -1.66
CA CYS A 132 15.06 46.18 -2.61
C CYS A 132 16.52 46.57 -2.91
N SER A 133 16.87 46.69 -4.19
CA SER A 133 17.49 47.90 -4.74
C SER A 133 17.45 47.92 -6.26
#